data_AF-A0A3B9UEV3-F1
#
_entry.id   AF-A0A3B9UEV3-F1
#
_cell.length_a   1.000
_cell.length_b   1.000
_cell.length_c   1.000
_cell.angle_alpha   90.00
_cell.angle_beta   90.00
_cell.angle_gamma   90.00
#
_symmetry.space_group_name_H-M   'P 1'
#
loop_
_entity.id
_entity.type
_entity.pdbx_description
1 polymer ?
#
loop_
_entity_poly.entity_id
_entity_poly.type
_entity_poly.pdbx_seq_one_letter_code
_entity_poly.pdbx_strand_id
1 'polypeptide(L)'
;MPTRLRIAVNQIRERINLRIYDSKVAVVKTLRYISVPLSLLSVAALIVSHGYALEPSETALVDILLKTTIGFYIFKYFAELFYDFSPAEYVRKSRFEFSLML
;
A
#
# COMPACT_ATOMS: atom_id res chain seq x y z
N MET A 1 -10.02 -4.99 -40.75
CA MET A 1 -10.90 -4.06 -40.00
C MET A 1 -10.95 -4.50 -38.54
N PRO A 2 -10.69 -3.62 -37.56
CA PRO A 2 -10.83 -3.99 -36.15
C PRO A 2 -12.32 -4.20 -35.85
N THR A 3 -12.65 -5.34 -35.22
CA THR A 3 -14.00 -5.72 -34.83
C THR A 3 -14.58 -4.72 -33.82
N ARG A 4 -15.87 -4.38 -33.92
CA ARG A 4 -16.55 -3.43 -33.00
C ARG A 4 -16.32 -3.73 -31.52
N LEU A 5 -16.20 -5.02 -31.18
CA LEU A 5 -15.83 -5.52 -29.85
C LEU A 5 -14.47 -5.01 -29.34
N ARG A 6 -13.43 -4.96 -30.19
CA ARG A 6 -12.10 -4.48 -29.79
C ARG A 6 -12.10 -2.98 -29.48
N ILE A 7 -12.90 -2.20 -30.20
CA ILE A 7 -13.03 -0.76 -29.99
C ILE A 7 -13.73 -0.47 -28.66
N ALA A 8 -14.83 -1.17 -28.36
CA ALA A 8 -15.54 -1.04 -27.10
C ALA A 8 -14.67 -1.42 -25.88
N VAL A 9 -13.93 -2.53 -25.96
CA VAL A 9 -12.99 -2.94 -24.92
C VAL A 9 -11.88 -1.91 -24.71
N ASN A 10 -11.33 -1.35 -25.80
CA ASN A 10 -10.31 -0.30 -25.71
C ASN A 10 -10.84 0.99 -25.09
N GLN A 11 -12.06 1.41 -25.42
CA GLN A 11 -12.70 2.60 -24.84
C GLN A 11 -13.01 2.43 -23.35
N ILE A 12 -13.44 1.23 -22.94
CA ILE A 12 -13.63 0.91 -21.52
C ILE A 12 -12.29 0.94 -20.78
N ARG A 13 -11.24 0.32 -21.36
CA ARG A 13 -9.87 0.40 -20.82
C ARG A 13 -9.39 1.84 -20.67
N GLU A 14 -9.62 2.68 -21.68
CA GLU A 14 -9.20 4.07 -21.70
C GLU A 14 -9.91 4.91 -20.63
N ARG A 15 -11.23 4.74 -20.47
CA ARG A 15 -11.98 5.41 -19.39
C ARG A 15 -11.55 4.98 -18.00
N ILE A 16 -11.27 3.70 -17.80
CA ILE A 16 -10.75 3.17 -16.53
C ILE A 16 -9.36 3.76 -16.26
N ASN A 17 -8.48 3.77 -17.27
CA ASN A 17 -7.15 4.38 -17.19
C ASN A 17 -7.20 5.85 -16.77
N LEU A 18 -8.03 6.65 -17.45
CA LEU A 18 -8.14 8.09 -17.20
C LEU A 18 -8.64 8.37 -15.78
N ARG A 19 -9.65 7.62 -15.32
CA ARG A 19 -10.23 7.81 -13.98
C ARG A 19 -9.30 7.37 -12.86
N ILE A 20 -8.53 6.29 -13.08
CA ILE A 20 -7.55 5.78 -12.12
C ILE A 20 -6.36 6.75 -12.02
N TYR A 21 -5.92 7.35 -13.14
CA TYR A 21 -4.73 8.20 -13.17
C TYR A 21 -4.90 9.53 -12.44
N ASP A 22 -6.06 10.17 -12.56
CA ASP A 22 -6.36 11.42 -11.85
C ASP A 22 -6.28 11.24 -10.32
N SER A 23 -6.82 10.11 -9.82
CA SER A 23 -6.76 9.80 -8.39
C SER A 23 -5.45 9.16 -7.93
N LYS A 24 -4.70 8.49 -8.83
CA LYS A 24 -3.47 7.76 -8.50
C LYS A 24 -2.46 8.65 -7.80
N VAL A 25 -2.18 9.82 -8.38
CA VAL A 25 -1.17 10.73 -7.84
C VAL A 25 -1.56 11.18 -6.43
N ALA A 26 -2.84 11.52 -6.21
CA ALA A 26 -3.34 11.93 -4.91
C ALA A 26 -3.27 10.79 -3.88
N VAL A 27 -3.78 9.60 -4.23
CA VAL A 27 -3.84 8.44 -3.31
C VAL A 27 -2.44 7.96 -2.94
N VAL A 28 -1.56 7.74 -3.92
CA VAL A 28 -0.18 7.29 -3.67
C VAL A 28 0.60 8.33 -2.86
N LYS A 29 0.41 9.62 -3.15
CA LYS A 29 1.06 10.70 -2.39
C LYS A 29 0.57 10.73 -0.94
N THR A 30 -0.75 10.59 -0.70
CA THR A 30 -1.32 10.52 0.65
C THR A 30 -0.81 9.31 1.42
N LEU A 31 -0.82 8.11 0.80
CA LEU A 31 -0.29 6.90 1.41
C LEU A 31 1.18 7.05 1.79
N ARG A 32 1.99 7.69 0.93
CA ARG A 32 3.40 7.98 1.22
C ARG A 32 3.58 8.98 2.37
N TYR A 33 2.73 10.01 2.46
CA TYR A 33 2.82 10.96 3.57
C TYR A 33 2.42 10.36 4.91
N ILE A 34 1.47 9.42 4.92
CA ILE A 34 1.06 8.70 6.14
C ILE A 34 2.12 7.66 6.52
N SER A 35 2.77 7.01 5.54
CA SER A 35 3.73 5.93 5.81
C SER A 35 4.94 6.39 6.62
N VAL A 36 5.45 7.59 6.35
CA VAL A 36 6.64 8.14 7.02
C VAL A 36 6.43 8.30 8.55
N PRO A 37 5.45 9.08 9.04
CA PRO A 37 5.22 9.21 10.47
C PRO A 37 4.82 7.89 11.12
N LEU A 38 4.05 7.04 10.43
CA LEU A 38 3.65 5.74 10.97
C LEU A 38 4.86 4.81 11.19
N SER A 39 5.81 4.80 10.26
CA SER A 39 7.08 4.09 10.43
C SER A 39 7.93 4.66 11.56
N LEU A 40 8.04 5.99 11.67
CA LEU A 40 8.77 6.63 12.76
C LEU A 40 8.15 6.27 14.12
N LEU A 41 6.83 6.30 14.23
CA LEU A 41 6.11 5.88 15.44
C LEU A 41 6.35 4.41 15.77
N SER A 42 6.41 3.53 14.76
CA SER A 42 6.65 2.10 14.97
C SER A 42 8.08 1.81 15.45
N VAL A 43 9.06 2.52 14.89
CA VAL A 43 10.45 2.45 15.36
C VAL A 43 10.56 2.99 16.79
N ALA A 44 9.92 4.12 17.10
CA ALA A 44 9.90 4.67 18.44
C ALA A 44 9.24 3.71 19.44
N ALA A 45 8.11 3.09 19.07
CA ALA A 45 7.42 2.11 19.90
C ALA A 45 8.31 0.88 20.19
N LEU A 46 9.07 0.40 19.21
CA LEU A 46 10.03 -0.69 19.40
C LEU A 46 11.17 -0.29 20.34
N ILE A 47 11.71 0.92 20.21
CA ILE A 47 12.77 1.41 21.10
C ILE A 47 12.25 1.49 22.54
N VAL A 48 11.04 2.04 22.74
CA VAL A 48 10.41 2.15 24.06
C VAL A 48 10.14 0.77 24.64
N SER A 49 9.59 -0.17 23.86
CA SER A 49 9.26 -1.50 24.34
C SER A 49 10.46 -2.35 24.76
N HIS A 50 11.64 -2.07 24.20
CA HIS A 50 12.88 -2.76 24.57
C HIS A 50 13.70 -1.98 25.62
N GLY A 51 13.54 -0.66 25.69
CA GLY A 51 14.26 0.21 26.62
C GLY A 51 13.64 0.31 28.01
N TYR A 52 12.33 0.02 28.14
CA TYR A 52 11.59 0.16 29.39
C TYR A 52 10.77 -1.09 29.69
N ALA A 53 10.59 -1.37 30.98
CA ALA A 53 9.61 -2.36 31.43
C ALA A 53 8.21 -1.75 31.32
N LEU A 54 7.49 -2.15 30.28
CA LEU A 54 6.13 -1.69 30.00
C LEU A 54 5.11 -2.44 30.85
N GLU A 55 4.05 -1.74 31.23
CA GLU A 55 2.86 -2.39 31.79
C GLU A 55 2.15 -3.24 30.71
N PRO A 56 1.30 -4.20 31.12
CA PRO A 56 0.55 -5.02 30.17
C PRO A 56 -0.32 -4.20 29.20
N SER A 57 -0.88 -3.07 29.68
CA SER A 57 -1.69 -2.15 28.89
C SER A 57 -0.86 -1.44 27.80
N GLU A 58 0.34 -0.98 28.16
CA GLU A 58 1.27 -0.31 27.25
C GLU A 58 1.84 -1.28 26.21
N THR A 59 2.16 -2.50 26.64
CA THR A 59 2.60 -3.57 25.74
C THR A 59 1.53 -3.90 24.70
N ALA A 60 0.26 -3.95 25.10
CA ALA A 60 -0.86 -4.15 24.18
C ALA A 60 -1.01 -2.99 23.18
N LEU A 61 -0.80 -1.74 23.62
CA LEU A 61 -0.82 -0.58 22.72
C LEU A 61 0.31 -0.63 21.68
N VAL A 62 1.53 -1.00 22.10
CA VAL A 62 2.66 -1.20 21.18
C VAL A 62 2.34 -2.30 20.17
N ASP A 63 1.81 -3.44 20.61
CA ASP A 63 1.46 -4.56 19.74
C ASP A 63 0.37 -4.16 18.71
N ILE A 64 -0.69 -3.46 19.15
CA ILE A 64 -1.73 -2.94 18.26
C ILE A 64 -1.14 -1.96 17.25
N LEU A 65 -0.27 -1.05 17.69
CA LEU A 65 0.37 -0.07 16.81
C LEU A 65 1.23 -0.77 15.75
N LEU A 66 2.05 -1.75 16.13
CA LEU A 66 2.90 -2.49 15.19
C LEU A 66 2.07 -3.31 14.20
N LYS A 67 1.04 -4.02 14.66
CA LYS A 67 0.11 -4.77 13.80
C LYS A 67 -0.61 -3.85 12.82
N THR A 68 -1.05 -2.69 13.29
CA THR A 68 -1.71 -1.68 12.46
C THR A 68 -0.76 -1.13 11.39
N THR A 69 0.50 -0.85 11.75
CA THR A 69 1.51 -0.40 10.79
C THR A 69 1.78 -1.44 9.72
N ILE A 70 1.94 -2.71 10.10
CA ILE A 70 2.14 -3.80 9.14
C ILE A 70 0.93 -3.90 8.21
N GLY A 71 -0.29 -3.92 8.76
CA GLY A 71 -1.53 -3.94 7.98
C GLY A 71 -1.65 -2.74 7.03
N PHE A 72 -1.25 -1.55 7.45
CA PHE A 72 -1.19 -0.36 6.59
C PHE A 72 -0.23 -0.55 5.43
N TYR A 73 0.96 -1.13 5.64
CA TYR A 73 1.93 -1.38 4.57
C TYR A 73 1.45 -2.42 3.56
N ILE A 74 0.78 -3.47 4.03
CA ILE A 74 0.09 -4.45 3.16
C ILE A 74 -0.96 -3.74 2.31
N PHE A 75 -1.85 -2.95 2.94
CA PHE A 75 -2.87 -2.19 2.22
C PHE A 75 -2.28 -1.20 1.21
N LYS A 76 -1.22 -0.48 1.60
CA LYS A 76 -0.51 0.46 0.74
C LYS A 76 0.07 -0.23 -0.49
N TYR A 77 0.68 -1.41 -0.32
CA TYR A 77 1.19 -2.20 -1.44
C TYR A 77 0.07 -2.58 -2.41
N PHE A 78 -1.05 -3.10 -1.92
CA PHE A 78 -2.18 -3.45 -2.78
C PHE A 78 -2.80 -2.22 -3.44
N ALA A 79 -2.94 -1.10 -2.72
CA ALA A 79 -3.42 0.14 -3.30
C ALA A 79 -2.52 0.59 -4.46
N GLU A 80 -1.20 0.65 -4.24
CA GLU A 80 -0.23 0.99 -5.30
C GLU A 80 -0.30 0.02 -6.49
N LEU A 81 -0.47 -1.28 -6.24
CA LEU A 81 -0.66 -2.29 -7.26
C LEU A 81 -1.93 -2.06 -8.11
N PHE A 82 -3.06 -1.73 -7.47
CA PHE A 82 -4.32 -1.45 -8.17
C PHE A 82 -4.26 -0.18 -9.01
N TYR A 83 -3.47 0.82 -8.58
CA TYR A 83 -3.25 2.05 -9.34
C TYR A 83 -2.15 1.91 -10.41
N ASP A 84 -1.43 0.78 -10.51
CA ASP A 84 -0.42 0.59 -11.54
C ASP A 84 -1.02 0.25 -12.93
N PHE A 85 -0.44 0.80 -14.01
CA PHE A 85 -0.91 0.51 -15.38
C PHE A 85 -0.56 -0.90 -15.83
N SER A 86 0.50 -1.46 -15.25
CA SER A 86 1.00 -2.80 -15.54
C SER A 86 1.16 -3.59 -14.23
N PRO A 87 0.05 -4.01 -13.57
CA PRO A 87 0.12 -4.70 -12.28
C PRO A 87 1.01 -5.95 -12.32
N ALA A 88 0.99 -6.69 -13.42
CA ALA A 88 1.82 -7.87 -13.63
C ALA A 88 3.33 -7.54 -13.71
N GLU A 89 3.68 -6.36 -14.24
CA GLU A 89 5.06 -5.88 -14.29
C GLU A 89 5.50 -5.33 -12.93
N TYR A 90 4.60 -4.64 -12.22
CA TYR A 90 4.82 -4.16 -10.86
C TYR A 90 5.11 -5.32 -9.89
N VAL A 91 4.30 -6.38 -9.90
CA VAL A 91 4.55 -7.60 -9.09
C VAL A 91 5.87 -8.25 -9.47
N ARG A 92 6.22 -8.27 -10.76
CA ARG A 92 7.48 -8.86 -11.24
C ARG A 92 8.71 -8.06 -10.80
N LYS A 93 8.57 -6.74 -10.63
CA LYS A 93 9.62 -5.86 -10.10
C LYS A 93 9.69 -5.92 -8.57
N SER A 94 8.55 -6.10 -7.92
CA SER A 94 8.39 -6.14 -6.45
C SER A 94 8.24 -7.57 -5.92
N ARG A 95 8.81 -8.60 -6.57
CA ARG A 95 8.55 -10.02 -6.22
C ARG A 95 8.85 -10.36 -4.76
N PHE A 96 9.89 -9.76 -4.20
CA PHE A 96 10.23 -9.92 -2.79
C PHE A 96 9.19 -9.30 -1.87
N GLU A 97 8.75 -8.07 -2.17
CA GLU A 97 7.67 -7.40 -1.43
C GLU A 97 6.37 -8.18 -1.55
N PHE A 98 6.02 -8.63 -2.76
CA PHE A 98 4.85 -9.46 -3.02
C PHE A 98 4.86 -10.74 -2.19
N SER A 99 5.99 -11.46 -2.14
CA SER A 99 6.11 -12.69 -1.34
C SER A 99 6.04 -12.46 0.17
N LEU A 100 6.36 -11.26 0.64
CA LEU A 100 6.33 -10.90 2.05
C LEU A 100 4.93 -10.43 2.49
N MET A 101 4.12 -9.98 1.54
CA MET A 101 2.77 -9.45 1.76
C MET A 101 1.66 -10.50 1.49
N LEU A 102 2.01 -11.70 1.04
CA LEU A 102 1.12 -12.86 0.80
C LEU A 102 1.27 -13.88 1.92
#